data_AF-A0ABD7PQ54-F1
#
_entry.id   AF-A0ABD7PQ54-F1
#
_cell.length_a   1.000
_cell.length_b   1.000
_cell.length_c   1.000
_cell.angle_alpha   90.00
_cell.angle_beta   90.00
_cell.angle_gamma   90.00
#
_symmetry.space_group_name_H-M   'P 1'
#
loop_
_entity.id
_entity.type
_entity.pdbx_description
1 polymer ?
#
loop_
_entity_poly.entity_id
_entity_poly.type
_entity_poly.pdbx_seq_one_letter_code
_entity_poly.pdbx_strand_id
1 'polypeptide(L)'
;MKWPKSDERRDVLEVTTYANSLRVPLRRCGIFLKKGDRAVGLQLPPGADMEKYQRAVRMVLVAAGISHYSVQCITTSGFKKEVNAEDALKALSNSAAVIVLVANEADIPDEVKVAVERIEEVSAVKPYHLILAAKVAMGIVINREQAAELTSYALPLVFSAIRRSRPIEVSLEKLAASSQVKKPIVWEPRIEQLAGYGAAMPWALDLVDDLKEWCNGSIAWSDVDAGLLLSGPPGCGKTLFASALARTCGANFVAASSAQWQSRGHLGDMLGAMRKTFREAINNAPTILFLDEFDSFGSRQNLRGDGAAYGQQVINALLEHLDGASGRDGVVVIAATNRPDDIDEALRRPGRLDRHIQIDLPDLDAREQILSAHVGLPLPPDEIRTIGLATSGYSGAAIQQLARDARRVARKRRRPVCGADFLSIVPPVAEIGEKERWPICVHEAGHAIVGLALGTGEIEAIVVARQAGHRDESFGHVEWRRAVVRKRTLQMYRNEIAMVLAGRAAEQVILSEAYDGSGGAEGSDLHRAADIATVLVGGHGVYGLGYTRISRSRDLDQLRASDPVLRRRVERLLSEELARAEEIIRERRDDVKRIAEALLRSEIVSGSATSRILAGDPPAR
;
A
#
# COMPACT_ATOMS: atom_id res chain seq x y z
N MET A 1 -43.47 2.96 37.79
CA MET A 1 -42.99 3.39 36.47
C MET A 1 -43.31 2.28 35.48
N LYS A 2 -44.34 2.43 34.62
CA LYS A 2 -44.74 1.40 33.66
C LYS A 2 -43.65 1.28 32.58
N TRP A 3 -43.16 0.07 32.36
CA TRP A 3 -42.08 -0.20 31.41
C TRP A 3 -42.59 -0.14 29.96
N PRO A 4 -41.84 0.46 29.03
CA PRO A 4 -42.22 0.53 27.62
C PRO A 4 -42.34 -0.88 26.99
N LYS A 5 -43.27 -1.02 26.04
CA LYS A 5 -43.60 -2.28 25.32
C LYS A 5 -42.41 -2.75 24.46
N SER A 6 -42.43 -4.01 24.01
CA SER A 6 -41.32 -4.61 23.23
C SER A 6 -40.96 -3.87 21.93
N ASP A 7 -41.93 -3.21 21.30
CA ASP A 7 -41.72 -2.38 20.09
C ASP A 7 -41.01 -1.07 20.39
N GLU A 8 -41.39 -0.37 21.47
CA GLU A 8 -40.72 0.87 21.91
C GLU A 8 -39.24 0.64 22.25
N ARG A 9 -38.88 -0.57 22.69
CA ARG A 9 -37.49 -0.91 23.04
C ARG A 9 -36.60 -1.06 21.80
N ARG A 10 -37.09 -1.76 20.76
CA ARG A 10 -36.38 -1.91 19.48
C ARG A 10 -36.09 -0.54 18.87
N ASP A 11 -37.12 0.29 18.92
CA ASP A 11 -37.14 1.65 18.39
C ASP A 11 -36.11 2.56 19.08
N VAL A 12 -35.90 2.44 20.41
CA VAL A 12 -34.92 3.25 21.14
C VAL A 12 -33.47 2.93 20.72
N LEU A 13 -33.09 1.64 20.62
CA LEU A 13 -31.73 1.26 20.22
C LEU A 13 -31.42 1.70 18.79
N GLU A 14 -32.36 1.46 17.88
CA GLU A 14 -32.25 1.82 16.47
C GLU A 14 -32.12 3.34 16.28
N VAL A 15 -33.04 4.14 16.84
CA VAL A 15 -33.02 5.61 16.76
C VAL A 15 -31.76 6.19 17.41
N THR A 16 -31.30 5.62 18.54
CA THR A 16 -30.05 6.06 19.19
C THR A 16 -28.83 5.76 18.33
N THR A 17 -28.83 4.63 17.62
CA THR A 17 -27.73 4.26 16.72
C THR A 17 -27.65 5.20 15.52
N TYR A 18 -28.79 5.52 14.90
CA TYR A 18 -28.85 6.51 13.82
C TYR A 18 -28.53 7.92 14.30
N ALA A 19 -28.94 8.30 15.52
CA ALA A 19 -28.58 9.61 16.07
C ALA A 19 -27.06 9.76 16.25
N ASN A 20 -26.38 8.68 16.64
CA ASN A 20 -24.92 8.68 16.72
C ASN A 20 -24.25 8.83 15.35
N SER A 21 -24.81 8.26 14.28
CA SER A 21 -24.27 8.43 12.92
C SER A 21 -24.50 9.82 12.34
N LEU A 22 -25.55 10.52 12.78
CA LEU A 22 -25.91 11.86 12.32
C LEU A 22 -25.10 13.00 12.96
N ARG A 23 -24.45 12.77 14.10
CA ARG A 23 -23.72 13.82 14.85
C ARG A 23 -22.61 14.50 14.04
N VAL A 24 -21.83 13.71 13.29
CA VAL A 24 -20.71 14.24 12.49
C VAL A 24 -21.22 15.05 11.29
N PRO A 25 -22.14 14.54 10.44
CA PRO A 25 -22.76 15.33 9.38
C PRO A 25 -23.40 16.63 9.89
N LEU A 26 -24.21 16.56 10.95
CA LEU A 26 -24.87 17.76 11.51
C LEU A 26 -23.86 18.81 12.03
N ARG A 27 -22.72 18.36 12.57
CA ARG A 27 -21.64 19.27 13.00
C ARG A 27 -20.95 19.91 11.81
N ARG A 28 -20.73 19.19 10.71
CA ARG A 28 -20.14 19.73 9.46
C ARG A 28 -21.01 20.81 8.85
N CYS A 29 -22.33 20.65 8.94
CA CYS A 29 -23.31 21.67 8.56
C CYS A 29 -23.38 22.86 9.52
N GLY A 30 -22.55 22.90 10.57
CA GLY A 30 -22.53 24.03 11.50
C GLY A 30 -23.80 24.22 12.32
N ILE A 31 -24.72 23.25 12.36
CA ILE A 31 -26.04 23.37 13.02
C ILE A 31 -25.92 23.71 14.52
N PHE A 32 -24.81 23.37 15.15
CA PHE A 32 -24.54 23.66 16.56
C PHE A 32 -23.90 25.05 16.80
N LEU A 33 -23.70 25.87 15.76
CA LEU A 33 -23.10 27.20 15.84
C LEU A 33 -24.17 28.31 15.83
N LYS A 34 -23.92 29.41 16.56
CA LYS A 34 -24.83 30.59 16.59
C LYS A 34 -25.04 31.25 15.22
N LYS A 35 -24.10 31.07 14.28
CA LYS A 35 -24.17 31.46 12.86
C LYS A 35 -23.99 30.24 11.95
N GLY A 36 -24.68 29.15 12.26
CA GLY A 36 -24.68 27.94 11.45
C GLY A 36 -25.60 28.02 10.24
N ASP A 37 -25.48 27.03 9.36
CA ASP A 37 -26.31 26.87 8.16
C ASP A 37 -27.79 26.71 8.56
N ARG A 38 -28.65 27.50 7.93
CA ARG A 38 -30.09 27.50 8.17
C ARG A 38 -30.82 26.51 7.28
N ALA A 39 -30.31 26.19 6.10
CA ALA A 39 -30.95 25.24 5.17
C ALA A 39 -29.97 24.15 4.75
N VAL A 40 -30.21 22.92 5.18
CA VAL A 40 -29.22 21.83 5.08
C VAL A 40 -29.84 20.57 4.50
N GLY A 41 -29.19 19.96 3.51
CA GLY A 41 -29.51 18.63 3.01
C GLY A 41 -28.68 17.54 3.67
N LEU A 42 -29.28 16.41 4.01
CA LEU A 42 -28.61 15.19 4.47
C LEU A 42 -29.01 14.02 3.58
N GLN A 43 -28.07 13.51 2.78
CA GLN A 43 -28.28 12.33 1.95
C GLN A 43 -28.06 11.07 2.76
N LEU A 44 -29.10 10.24 2.90
CA LEU A 44 -29.08 9.05 3.74
C LEU A 44 -28.46 7.85 3.01
N PRO A 45 -27.92 6.84 3.75
CA PRO A 45 -27.34 5.65 3.14
C PRO A 45 -28.39 4.74 2.47
N PRO A 46 -27.98 3.82 1.58
CA PRO A 46 -28.89 2.90 0.91
C PRO A 46 -29.71 2.05 1.89
N GLY A 47 -31.02 1.92 1.65
CA GLY A 47 -31.93 1.16 2.50
C GLY A 47 -32.20 1.79 3.88
N ALA A 48 -31.94 3.09 4.06
CA ALA A 48 -32.26 3.82 5.27
C ALA A 48 -33.77 3.94 5.50
N ASP A 49 -34.19 3.80 6.75
CA ASP A 49 -35.56 4.06 7.17
C ASP A 49 -35.74 5.56 7.46
N MET A 50 -36.44 6.26 6.56
CA MET A 50 -36.63 7.71 6.60
C MET A 50 -37.28 8.18 7.90
N GLU A 51 -38.26 7.44 8.42
CA GLU A 51 -38.98 7.82 9.63
C GLU A 51 -38.06 7.73 10.86
N LYS A 52 -37.26 6.66 10.94
CA LYS A 52 -36.29 6.49 12.03
C LYS A 52 -35.19 7.52 11.99
N TYR A 53 -34.67 7.86 10.81
CA TYR A 53 -33.67 8.93 10.65
C TYR A 53 -34.25 10.30 11.00
N GLN A 54 -35.50 10.60 10.62
CA GLN A 54 -36.17 11.85 11.00
C GLN A 54 -36.28 11.98 12.52
N ARG A 55 -36.68 10.90 13.20
CA ARG A 55 -36.72 10.85 14.67
C ARG A 55 -35.33 10.98 15.30
N ALA A 56 -34.31 10.37 14.70
CA ALA A 56 -32.94 10.47 15.16
C ALA A 56 -32.39 11.91 15.06
N VAL A 57 -32.66 12.62 13.97
CA VAL A 57 -32.31 14.06 13.84
C VAL A 57 -32.97 14.87 14.95
N ARG A 58 -34.29 14.70 15.14
CA ARG A 58 -35.01 15.39 16.23
C ARG A 58 -34.41 15.10 17.60
N MET A 59 -34.01 13.85 17.86
CA MET A 59 -33.37 13.47 19.12
C MET A 59 -32.03 14.20 19.32
N VAL A 60 -31.22 14.34 18.27
CA VAL A 60 -29.95 15.09 18.34
C VAL A 60 -30.19 16.58 18.59
N LEU A 61 -31.16 17.19 17.92
CA LEU A 61 -31.50 18.60 18.10
C LEU A 61 -32.01 18.90 19.51
N VAL A 62 -32.92 18.08 20.03
CA VAL A 62 -33.45 18.22 21.39
C VAL A 62 -32.34 18.07 22.42
N ALA A 63 -31.44 17.09 22.26
CA ALA A 63 -30.30 16.91 23.15
C ALA A 63 -29.31 18.10 23.14
N ALA A 64 -29.29 18.89 22.06
CA ALA A 64 -28.50 20.10 21.93
C ALA A 64 -29.24 21.38 22.36
N GLY A 65 -30.50 21.29 22.81
CA GLY A 65 -31.33 22.44 23.15
C GLY A 65 -31.80 23.25 21.94
N ILE A 66 -31.81 22.64 20.75
CA ILE A 66 -32.16 23.29 19.48
C ILE A 66 -33.59 22.90 19.09
N SER A 67 -34.49 23.88 18.99
CA SER A 67 -35.91 23.65 18.65
C SER A 67 -36.39 24.37 17.39
N HIS A 68 -35.55 25.19 16.75
CA HIS A 68 -35.96 26.07 15.66
C HIS A 68 -35.83 25.47 14.25
N TYR A 69 -35.22 24.28 14.10
CA TYR A 69 -35.10 23.59 12.81
C TYR A 69 -36.33 22.71 12.52
N SER A 70 -36.93 22.90 11.34
CA SER A 70 -37.92 21.99 10.77
C SER A 70 -37.22 20.83 10.07
N VAL A 71 -37.64 19.58 10.30
CA VAL A 71 -37.02 18.39 9.68
C VAL A 71 -38.00 17.77 8.69
N GLN A 72 -37.71 17.88 7.39
CA GLN A 72 -38.52 17.36 6.29
C GLN A 72 -37.79 16.24 5.54
N CYS A 73 -38.54 15.41 4.83
CA CYS A 73 -38.02 14.26 4.09
C CYS A 73 -38.35 14.39 2.60
N ILE A 74 -37.41 14.04 1.74
CA ILE A 74 -37.62 13.82 0.30
C ILE A 74 -37.58 12.31 0.06
N THR A 75 -38.69 11.79 -0.46
CA THR A 75 -38.88 10.35 -0.71
C THR A 75 -39.23 10.10 -2.16
N THR A 76 -38.85 8.94 -2.68
CA THR A 76 -39.31 8.45 -3.99
C THR A 76 -40.49 7.50 -3.83
N SER A 77 -41.56 7.72 -4.58
CA SER A 77 -42.73 6.84 -4.63
C SER A 77 -42.97 6.23 -6.00
N GLY A 78 -43.44 4.98 -6.03
CA GLY A 78 -43.90 4.28 -7.23
C GLY A 78 -42.82 3.61 -8.09
N PHE A 79 -43.24 2.74 -9.02
CA PHE A 79 -42.36 2.03 -9.96
C PHE A 79 -41.60 2.96 -10.92
N LYS A 80 -42.05 4.21 -11.08
CA LYS A 80 -41.41 5.24 -11.92
C LYS A 80 -40.42 6.15 -11.17
N LYS A 81 -40.16 5.92 -9.87
CA LYS A 81 -39.29 6.77 -9.02
C LYS A 81 -39.66 8.25 -9.06
N GLU A 82 -40.95 8.58 -8.90
CA GLU A 82 -41.35 9.99 -8.79
C GLU A 82 -40.89 10.54 -7.43
N VAL A 83 -40.19 11.68 -7.45
CA VAL A 83 -39.65 12.34 -6.26
C VAL A 83 -40.74 13.20 -5.63
N ASN A 84 -41.07 12.92 -4.37
CA ASN A 84 -41.93 13.79 -3.56
C ASN A 84 -41.05 14.71 -2.70
N ALA A 85 -41.04 16.00 -3.06
CA ALA A 85 -40.29 17.06 -2.37
C ALA A 85 -41.19 18.25 -1.96
N GLU A 86 -42.51 18.13 -2.05
CA GLU A 86 -43.45 19.24 -1.87
C GLU A 86 -43.34 19.84 -0.45
N ASP A 87 -43.29 18.99 0.57
CA ASP A 87 -43.18 19.41 1.97
C ASP A 87 -41.81 20.03 2.28
N ALA A 88 -40.75 19.52 1.65
CA ALA A 88 -39.40 20.07 1.77
C ALA A 88 -39.32 21.48 1.15
N LEU A 89 -39.87 21.68 -0.05
CA LEU A 89 -39.89 22.97 -0.74
C LEU A 89 -40.76 24.01 0.00
N LYS A 90 -41.91 23.60 0.53
CA LYS A 90 -42.75 24.45 1.39
C LYS A 90 -42.01 24.86 2.66
N ALA A 91 -41.31 23.92 3.31
CA ALA A 91 -40.55 24.24 4.51
C ALA A 91 -39.39 25.19 4.22
N LEU A 92 -38.65 24.97 3.13
CA LEU A 92 -37.54 25.84 2.70
C LEU A 92 -37.99 27.28 2.40
N SER A 93 -39.20 27.45 1.86
CA SER A 93 -39.76 28.77 1.59
C SER A 93 -40.30 29.49 2.84
N ASN A 94 -40.84 28.74 3.81
CA ASN A 94 -41.62 29.31 4.92
C ASN A 94 -40.93 29.28 6.29
N SER A 95 -39.87 28.48 6.45
CA SER A 95 -39.22 28.27 7.75
C SER A 95 -37.85 28.94 7.78
N ALA A 96 -37.52 29.56 8.91
CA ALA A 96 -36.22 30.22 9.09
C ALA A 96 -35.03 29.23 9.17
N ALA A 97 -35.29 27.96 9.48
CA ALA A 97 -34.27 26.91 9.49
C ALA A 97 -34.86 25.52 9.17
N VAL A 98 -34.25 24.78 8.24
CA VAL A 98 -34.74 23.50 7.71
C VAL A 98 -33.61 22.49 7.52
N ILE A 99 -33.85 21.25 7.94
CA ILE A 99 -33.04 20.09 7.60
C ILE A 99 -33.87 19.18 6.69
N VAL A 100 -33.34 18.90 5.50
CA VAL A 100 -33.96 18.05 4.49
C VAL A 100 -33.24 16.72 4.46
N LEU A 101 -33.93 15.64 4.85
CA LEU A 101 -33.44 14.26 4.70
C LEU A 101 -33.76 13.75 3.30
N VAL A 102 -32.75 13.31 2.57
CA VAL A 102 -32.90 12.80 1.20
C VAL A 102 -32.64 11.30 1.20
N ALA A 103 -33.60 10.51 0.69
CA ALA A 103 -33.37 9.09 0.46
C ALA A 103 -32.26 8.88 -0.58
N ASN A 104 -31.37 7.90 -0.39
CA ASN A 104 -30.23 7.69 -1.29
C ASN A 104 -30.60 7.55 -2.78
N GLU A 105 -31.77 6.99 -3.05
CA GLU A 105 -32.26 6.68 -4.40
C GLU A 105 -33.08 7.81 -5.02
N ALA A 106 -33.33 8.89 -4.26
CA ALA A 106 -34.05 10.05 -4.72
C ALA A 106 -33.11 11.01 -5.44
N ASP A 107 -33.50 11.43 -6.64
CA ASP A 107 -32.86 12.58 -7.27
C ASP A 107 -33.27 13.84 -6.52
N ILE A 108 -32.32 14.74 -6.27
CA ILE A 108 -32.59 15.98 -5.54
C ILE A 108 -33.04 17.02 -6.56
N PRO A 109 -34.27 17.58 -6.44
CA PRO A 109 -34.73 18.63 -7.34
C PRO A 109 -33.78 19.84 -7.32
N ASP A 110 -33.57 20.48 -8.46
CA ASP A 110 -32.63 21.59 -8.57
C ASP A 110 -33.03 22.79 -7.69
N GLU A 111 -34.33 22.97 -7.44
CA GLU A 111 -34.85 23.97 -6.51
C GLU A 111 -34.37 23.72 -5.08
N VAL A 112 -34.29 22.44 -4.66
CA VAL A 112 -33.76 22.06 -3.35
C VAL A 112 -32.26 22.29 -3.31
N LYS A 113 -31.52 21.90 -4.37
CA LYS A 113 -30.07 22.11 -4.46
C LYS A 113 -29.68 23.58 -4.35
N VAL A 114 -30.48 24.48 -4.92
CA VAL A 114 -30.24 25.93 -4.86
C VAL A 114 -30.66 26.51 -3.50
N ALA A 115 -31.71 25.99 -2.88
CA ALA A 115 -32.24 26.51 -1.62
C ALA A 115 -31.44 26.08 -0.37
N VAL A 116 -30.74 24.93 -0.42
CA VAL A 116 -29.88 24.48 0.68
C VAL A 116 -28.46 25.04 0.55
N GLU A 117 -27.86 25.42 1.67
CA GLU A 117 -26.48 25.94 1.71
C GLU A 117 -25.46 24.83 1.45
N ARG A 118 -25.79 23.59 1.85
CA ARG A 118 -25.02 22.39 1.53
C ARG A 118 -25.85 21.11 1.58
N ILE A 119 -25.30 20.06 0.99
CA ILE A 119 -25.79 18.69 1.10
C ILE A 119 -24.63 17.85 1.63
N GLU A 120 -24.81 17.23 2.79
CA GLU A 120 -23.84 16.31 3.39
C GLU A 120 -24.32 14.87 3.28
N GLU A 121 -23.40 13.96 2.98
CA GLU A 121 -23.69 12.53 2.91
C GLU A 121 -23.57 11.88 4.29
N VAL A 122 -24.59 11.13 4.71
CA VAL A 122 -24.62 10.44 5.99
C VAL A 122 -23.98 9.07 5.82
N SER A 123 -22.85 8.85 6.50
CA SER A 123 -22.17 7.55 6.49
C SER A 123 -23.06 6.44 7.05
N ALA A 124 -22.93 5.23 6.50
CA ALA A 124 -23.56 4.04 7.06
C ALA A 124 -23.20 3.82 8.54
N VAL A 125 -24.04 3.08 9.28
CA VAL A 125 -23.80 2.79 10.70
C VAL A 125 -22.50 2.00 10.86
N LYS A 126 -21.53 2.59 11.58
CA LYS A 126 -20.25 1.99 11.94
C LYS A 126 -20.32 1.29 13.32
N PRO A 127 -19.40 0.36 13.63
CA PRO A 127 -19.43 -0.41 14.89
C PRO A 127 -19.51 0.45 16.15
N TYR A 128 -18.77 1.56 16.21
CA TYR A 128 -18.76 2.44 17.38
C TYR A 128 -20.09 3.17 17.61
N HIS A 129 -20.89 3.44 16.57
CA HIS A 129 -22.23 4.01 16.74
C HIS A 129 -23.13 3.05 17.52
N LEU A 130 -23.02 1.74 17.21
CA LEU A 130 -23.78 0.68 17.87
C LEU A 130 -23.28 0.45 19.30
N ILE A 131 -21.96 0.48 19.55
CA ILE A 131 -21.39 0.36 20.91
C ILE A 131 -21.96 1.44 21.83
N LEU A 132 -21.91 2.70 21.39
CA LEU A 132 -22.43 3.83 22.16
C LEU A 132 -23.94 3.71 22.38
N ALA A 133 -24.69 3.33 21.34
CA ALA A 133 -26.14 3.16 21.45
C ALA A 133 -26.54 2.00 22.36
N ALA A 134 -25.84 0.86 22.29
CA ALA A 134 -26.10 -0.30 23.14
C ALA A 134 -25.83 0.02 24.62
N LYS A 135 -24.77 0.77 24.90
CA LYS A 135 -24.46 1.23 26.26
C LYS A 135 -25.54 2.17 26.81
N VAL A 136 -25.96 3.16 26.02
CA VAL A 136 -26.92 4.19 26.45
C VAL A 136 -28.38 3.69 26.47
N ALA A 137 -28.83 3.04 25.41
CA ALA A 137 -30.21 2.59 25.27
C ALA A 137 -30.50 1.30 26.04
N MET A 138 -29.51 0.40 26.14
CA MET A 138 -29.72 -0.95 26.64
C MET A 138 -28.88 -1.31 27.88
N GLY A 139 -27.87 -0.51 28.23
CA GLY A 139 -26.94 -0.84 29.31
C GLY A 139 -26.04 -2.04 28.99
N ILE A 140 -25.94 -2.42 27.71
CA ILE A 140 -25.13 -3.57 27.26
C ILE A 140 -23.76 -3.05 26.85
N VAL A 141 -22.72 -3.70 27.36
CA VAL A 141 -21.33 -3.44 26.94
C VAL A 141 -21.01 -4.39 25.79
N ILE A 142 -20.63 -3.83 24.64
CA ILE A 142 -20.24 -4.57 23.45
C ILE A 142 -18.81 -4.14 23.11
N ASN A 143 -17.92 -5.10 22.89
CA ASN A 143 -16.55 -4.80 22.47
C ASN A 143 -16.48 -4.48 20.96
N ARG A 144 -15.31 -4.06 20.48
CA ARG A 144 -15.15 -3.62 19.08
C ARG A 144 -15.34 -4.76 18.07
N GLU A 145 -14.87 -5.96 18.39
CA GLU A 145 -14.97 -7.14 17.53
C GLU A 145 -16.42 -7.62 17.40
N GLN A 146 -17.12 -7.74 18.53
CA GLN A 146 -18.54 -8.06 18.59
C GLN A 146 -19.38 -7.04 17.83
N ALA A 147 -19.08 -5.74 17.98
CA ALA A 147 -19.78 -4.70 17.24
C ALA A 147 -19.52 -4.76 15.73
N ALA A 148 -18.28 -5.03 15.32
CA ALA A 148 -17.93 -5.23 13.91
C ALA A 148 -18.69 -6.41 13.32
N GLU A 149 -18.75 -7.52 14.07
CA GLU A 149 -19.51 -8.70 13.68
C GLU A 149 -21.01 -8.41 13.59
N LEU A 150 -21.61 -7.74 14.57
CA LEU A 150 -23.03 -7.36 14.52
C LEU A 150 -23.34 -6.51 13.30
N THR A 151 -22.52 -5.50 13.01
CA THR A 151 -22.72 -4.61 11.85
C THR A 151 -22.50 -5.29 10.49
N SER A 152 -21.96 -6.51 10.47
CA SER A 152 -21.89 -7.32 9.24
C SER A 152 -23.24 -7.93 8.85
N TYR A 153 -24.23 -7.96 9.76
CA TYR A 153 -25.60 -8.37 9.47
C TYR A 153 -26.49 -7.17 9.09
N ALA A 154 -27.68 -7.43 8.53
CA ALA A 154 -28.63 -6.36 8.27
C ALA A 154 -29.09 -5.70 9.58
N LEU A 155 -28.96 -4.38 9.67
CA LEU A 155 -29.27 -3.61 10.90
C LEU A 155 -30.67 -3.90 11.49
N PRO A 156 -31.74 -4.07 10.70
CA PRO A 156 -33.05 -4.43 11.25
C PRO A 156 -33.05 -5.75 12.04
N LEU A 157 -32.25 -6.74 11.61
CA LEU A 157 -32.07 -7.99 12.34
C LEU A 157 -31.20 -7.80 13.58
N VAL A 158 -30.13 -7.01 13.48
CA VAL A 158 -29.25 -6.69 14.62
C VAL A 158 -30.07 -6.06 15.75
N PHE A 159 -30.88 -5.04 15.44
CA PHE A 159 -31.74 -4.38 16.43
C PHE A 159 -32.81 -5.32 16.99
N SER A 160 -33.24 -6.34 16.22
CA SER A 160 -34.19 -7.36 16.69
C SER A 160 -33.53 -8.41 17.59
N ALA A 161 -32.26 -8.73 17.33
CA ALA A 161 -31.49 -9.75 18.03
C ALA A 161 -30.99 -9.29 19.40
N ILE A 162 -30.60 -8.02 19.54
CA ILE A 162 -30.09 -7.44 20.80
C ILE A 162 -31.24 -7.22 21.79
N ARG A 163 -31.10 -7.75 23.02
CA ARG A 163 -32.10 -7.64 24.11
C ARG A 163 -31.39 -7.44 25.45
N ARG A 164 -31.90 -6.56 26.33
CA ARG A 164 -31.26 -6.21 27.64
C ARG A 164 -30.87 -7.42 28.50
N SER A 165 -31.67 -8.47 28.50
CA SER A 165 -31.48 -9.67 29.33
C SER A 165 -30.79 -10.82 28.59
N ARG A 166 -30.27 -10.58 27.39
CA ARG A 166 -29.63 -11.60 26.54
C ARG A 166 -28.14 -11.24 26.39
N PRO A 167 -27.21 -12.14 26.74
CA PRO A 167 -25.79 -11.98 26.42
C PRO A 167 -25.59 -11.77 24.92
N ILE A 168 -24.61 -10.94 24.55
CA ILE A 168 -24.43 -10.55 23.16
C ILE A 168 -24.01 -11.73 22.28
N GLU A 169 -23.34 -12.72 22.88
CA GLU A 169 -22.93 -13.98 22.28
C GLU A 169 -24.15 -14.76 21.76
N VAL A 170 -25.22 -14.84 22.56
CA VAL A 170 -26.47 -15.50 22.17
C VAL A 170 -27.18 -14.74 21.04
N SER A 171 -27.05 -13.41 20.99
CA SER A 171 -27.56 -12.61 19.88
C SER A 171 -26.77 -12.88 18.58
N LEU A 172 -25.45 -13.03 18.68
CA LEU A 172 -24.57 -13.38 17.56
C LEU A 172 -24.84 -14.80 17.04
N GLU A 173 -24.99 -15.79 17.91
CA GLU A 173 -25.36 -17.15 17.54
C GLU A 173 -26.68 -17.20 16.77
N LYS A 174 -27.69 -16.46 17.24
CA LYS A 174 -29.00 -16.38 16.57
C LYS A 174 -28.94 -15.67 15.22
N LEU A 175 -28.08 -14.66 15.09
CA LEU A 175 -27.84 -14.00 13.80
C LEU A 175 -27.09 -14.93 12.84
N ALA A 176 -26.11 -15.68 13.32
CA ALA A 176 -25.38 -16.70 12.55
C ALA A 176 -26.29 -17.85 12.09
N ALA A 177 -27.28 -18.22 12.91
CA ALA A 177 -28.29 -19.22 12.55
C ALA A 177 -29.37 -18.69 11.59
N SER A 178 -29.52 -17.36 11.45
CA SER A 178 -30.43 -16.77 10.48
C SER A 178 -29.79 -16.84 9.08
N SER A 179 -30.49 -17.39 8.09
CA SER A 179 -29.98 -17.64 6.72
C SER A 179 -29.62 -16.38 5.91
N GLN A 180 -29.38 -15.22 6.53
CA GLN A 180 -28.88 -14.04 5.86
C GLN A 180 -27.38 -14.13 5.63
N VAL A 181 -26.96 -13.75 4.42
CA VAL A 181 -25.56 -13.66 4.03
C VAL A 181 -24.89 -12.56 4.85
N LYS A 182 -23.93 -12.94 5.71
CA LYS A 182 -23.02 -12.02 6.41
C LYS A 182 -22.39 -11.10 5.35
N LYS A 183 -22.55 -9.78 5.47
CA LYS A 183 -21.80 -8.85 4.61
C LYS A 183 -20.31 -9.17 4.84
N PRO A 184 -19.52 -9.32 3.77
CA PRO A 184 -18.10 -9.60 3.94
C PRO A 184 -17.50 -8.49 4.80
N ILE A 185 -16.85 -8.88 5.90
CA ILE A 185 -16.07 -7.95 6.71
C ILE A 185 -15.01 -7.38 5.78
N VAL A 186 -15.08 -6.08 5.50
CA VAL A 186 -14.03 -5.38 4.76
C VAL A 186 -12.83 -5.36 5.68
N TRP A 187 -11.78 -6.11 5.31
CA TRP A 187 -10.53 -6.12 6.05
C TRP A 187 -9.87 -4.75 5.91
N GLU A 188 -9.88 -3.98 7.01
CA GLU A 188 -9.31 -2.64 7.11
C GLU A 188 -8.19 -2.64 8.16
N PRO A 189 -6.98 -3.07 7.78
CA PRO A 189 -5.88 -3.24 8.73
C PRO A 189 -5.36 -1.90 9.25
N ARG A 190 -4.76 -1.96 10.43
CA ARG A 190 -3.84 -0.95 10.93
C ARG A 190 -2.40 -1.29 10.54
N ILE A 191 -1.48 -0.34 10.73
CA ILE A 191 -0.09 -0.49 10.31
C ILE A 191 0.58 -1.68 11.01
N GLU A 192 0.27 -1.92 12.28
CA GLU A 192 0.87 -3.00 13.08
C GLU A 192 0.44 -4.40 12.62
N GLN A 193 -0.57 -4.49 11.77
CA GLN A 193 -1.10 -5.73 11.20
C GLN A 193 -0.56 -6.00 9.79
N LEU A 194 0.31 -5.14 9.29
CA LEU A 194 0.94 -5.26 7.98
C LEU A 194 2.37 -5.78 8.12
N ALA A 195 2.78 -6.68 7.22
CA ALA A 195 4.16 -7.13 7.06
C ALA A 195 4.62 -6.98 5.61
N GLY A 196 5.93 -7.09 5.39
CA GLY A 196 6.55 -7.02 4.06
C GLY A 196 6.73 -5.60 3.51
N TYR A 197 6.62 -4.57 4.35
CA TYR A 197 6.82 -3.17 3.93
C TYR A 197 8.25 -2.63 4.21
N GLY A 198 9.16 -3.48 4.69
CA GLY A 198 10.58 -3.15 4.87
C GLY A 198 10.82 -1.84 5.62
N ALA A 199 11.64 -0.97 5.03
CA ALA A 199 11.99 0.34 5.61
C ALA A 199 10.80 1.30 5.79
N ALA A 200 9.65 1.03 5.14
CA ALA A 200 8.46 1.85 5.33
C ALA A 200 7.78 1.62 6.68
N MET A 201 7.99 0.45 7.31
CA MET A 201 7.41 0.15 8.63
C MET A 201 7.99 1.02 9.75
N PRO A 202 9.33 1.10 9.95
CA PRO A 202 9.90 2.01 10.94
C PRO A 202 9.45 3.46 10.74
N TRP A 203 9.53 3.97 9.51
CA TRP A 203 9.10 5.34 9.20
C TRP A 203 7.63 5.60 9.56
N ALA A 204 6.75 4.62 9.29
CA ALA A 204 5.33 4.76 9.63
C ALA A 204 5.08 4.75 11.14
N LEU A 205 5.83 3.96 11.90
CA LEU A 205 5.73 3.94 13.36
C LEU A 205 6.25 5.25 13.96
N ASP A 206 7.37 5.77 13.46
CA ASP A 206 7.90 7.07 13.87
C ASP A 206 6.87 8.18 13.60
N LEU A 207 6.28 8.22 12.40
CA LEU A 207 5.24 9.19 12.06
C LEU A 207 4.00 9.09 12.96
N VAL A 208 3.60 7.87 13.35
CA VAL A 208 2.47 7.65 14.26
C VAL A 208 2.74 8.33 15.60
N ASP A 209 3.97 8.31 16.08
CA ASP A 209 4.35 8.94 17.34
C ASP A 209 4.53 10.46 17.17
N ASP A 210 5.19 10.91 16.10
CA ASP A 210 5.31 12.34 15.75
C ASP A 210 3.95 13.02 15.67
N LEU A 211 2.96 12.41 15.00
CA LEU A 211 1.62 13.00 14.89
C LEU A 211 0.90 13.07 16.24
N LYS A 212 1.12 12.12 17.15
CA LYS A 212 0.57 12.18 18.52
C LYS A 212 1.22 13.30 19.32
N GLU A 213 2.55 13.43 19.23
CA GLU A 213 3.32 14.47 19.91
C GLU A 213 3.02 15.87 19.37
N TRP A 214 2.84 16.01 18.06
CA TRP A 214 2.41 17.27 17.47
C TRP A 214 0.98 17.63 17.91
N CYS A 215 0.04 16.66 17.88
CA CYS A 215 -1.34 16.88 18.32
C CYS A 215 -1.45 17.26 19.81
N ASN A 216 -0.49 16.84 20.64
CA ASN A 216 -0.46 17.19 22.06
C ASN A 216 0.38 18.46 22.35
N GLY A 217 1.03 19.02 21.33
CA GLY A 217 1.83 20.25 21.41
C GLY A 217 3.27 20.07 21.92
N SER A 218 3.79 18.85 21.96
CA SER A 218 5.17 18.56 22.43
C SER A 218 6.24 18.87 21.39
N ILE A 219 5.92 18.75 20.10
CA ILE A 219 6.84 19.04 18.99
C ILE A 219 6.23 20.04 18.00
N ALA A 220 7.08 20.73 17.25
CA ALA A 220 6.63 21.62 16.18
C ALA A 220 6.34 20.81 14.91
N TRP A 221 5.52 21.36 14.00
CA TRP A 221 5.25 20.69 12.72
C TRP A 221 6.52 20.51 11.87
N SER A 222 7.52 21.37 12.04
CA SER A 222 8.82 21.27 11.39
C SER A 222 9.61 20.00 11.76
N ASP A 223 9.26 19.36 12.88
CA ASP A 223 9.92 18.15 13.36
C ASP A 223 9.24 16.88 12.84
N VAL A 224 8.07 16.99 12.19
CA VAL A 224 7.30 15.88 11.64
C VAL A 224 7.76 15.57 10.21
N ASP A 225 8.09 14.30 9.93
CA ASP A 225 8.43 13.83 8.58
C ASP A 225 7.15 13.74 7.71
N ALA A 226 6.78 14.86 7.09
CA ALA A 226 5.49 15.03 6.43
C ALA A 226 5.46 14.60 4.95
N GLY A 227 6.54 13.99 4.42
CA GLY A 227 6.71 13.78 2.98
C GLY A 227 7.32 12.43 2.59
N LEU A 228 6.51 11.54 1.99
CA LEU A 228 6.99 10.22 1.56
C LEU A 228 6.66 9.91 0.11
N LEU A 229 7.67 9.49 -0.65
CA LEU A 229 7.52 8.82 -1.93
C LEU A 229 7.69 7.30 -1.74
N LEU A 230 6.64 6.55 -2.02
CA LEU A 230 6.64 5.09 -2.07
C LEU A 230 6.80 4.62 -3.52
N SER A 231 7.85 3.87 -3.81
CA SER A 231 8.00 3.17 -5.09
C SER A 231 7.85 1.67 -4.94
N GLY A 232 7.59 0.97 -6.03
CA GLY A 232 7.60 -0.49 -6.05
C GLY A 232 6.67 -1.05 -7.11
N PRO A 233 6.67 -2.37 -7.35
CA PRO A 233 5.81 -2.99 -8.35
C PRO A 233 4.31 -2.73 -8.11
N PRO A 234 3.48 -2.84 -9.15
CA PRO A 234 2.03 -2.73 -8.99
C PRO A 234 1.48 -3.86 -8.11
N GLY A 235 0.53 -3.53 -7.24
CA GLY A 235 -0.13 -4.52 -6.38
C GLY A 235 0.62 -4.91 -5.10
N CYS A 236 1.71 -4.21 -4.74
CA CYS A 236 2.44 -4.40 -3.48
C CYS A 236 1.82 -3.66 -2.27
N GLY A 237 0.59 -3.15 -2.39
CA GLY A 237 -0.13 -2.56 -1.25
C GLY A 237 0.24 -1.12 -0.89
N LYS A 238 0.84 -0.33 -1.78
CA LYS A 238 1.16 1.10 -1.54
C LYS A 238 -0.03 1.91 -1.02
N THR A 239 -1.20 1.79 -1.66
CA THR A 239 -2.45 2.42 -1.22
C THR A 239 -2.96 1.85 0.10
N LEU A 240 -2.80 0.53 0.32
CA LEU A 240 -3.22 -0.14 1.55
C LEU A 240 -2.40 0.39 2.74
N PHE A 241 -1.08 0.50 2.60
CA PHE A 241 -0.16 1.07 3.57
C PHE A 241 -0.58 2.48 4.00
N ALA A 242 -0.76 3.40 3.04
CA ALA A 242 -1.16 4.77 3.35
C ALA A 242 -2.52 4.83 4.08
N SER A 243 -3.48 4.00 3.66
CA SER A 243 -4.78 3.93 4.33
C SER A 243 -4.70 3.32 5.75
N ALA A 244 -3.85 2.32 5.95
CA ALA A 244 -3.64 1.67 7.25
C ALA A 244 -2.93 2.60 8.23
N LEU A 245 -1.97 3.38 7.73
CA LEU A 245 -1.29 4.42 8.49
C LEU A 245 -2.27 5.49 8.97
N ALA A 246 -3.14 6.00 8.10
CA ALA A 246 -4.15 6.99 8.48
C ALA A 246 -5.07 6.47 9.59
N ARG A 247 -5.52 5.21 9.48
CA ARG A 247 -6.33 4.53 10.52
C ARG A 247 -5.58 4.38 11.85
N THR A 248 -4.27 4.19 11.80
CA THR A 248 -3.43 4.02 12.99
C THR A 248 -3.25 5.36 13.69
N CYS A 249 -2.94 6.42 12.94
CA CYS A 249 -2.83 7.78 13.45
C CYS A 249 -4.17 8.37 13.91
N GLY A 250 -5.30 7.79 13.49
CA GLY A 250 -6.62 8.41 13.67
C GLY A 250 -6.79 9.67 12.82
N ALA A 251 -5.99 9.82 11.76
CA ALA A 251 -6.02 10.93 10.83
C ALA A 251 -7.08 10.70 9.73
N ASN A 252 -7.52 11.79 9.10
CA ASN A 252 -8.31 11.69 7.88
C ASN A 252 -7.48 11.11 6.74
N PHE A 253 -8.13 10.44 5.79
CA PHE A 253 -7.49 9.88 4.62
C PHE A 253 -8.13 10.49 3.37
N VAL A 254 -7.33 11.21 2.59
CA VAL A 254 -7.73 11.79 1.30
C VAL A 254 -6.86 11.13 0.24
N ALA A 255 -7.48 10.53 -0.78
CA ALA A 255 -6.75 9.94 -1.90
C ALA A 255 -7.08 10.68 -3.19
N ALA A 256 -6.07 10.91 -4.02
CA ALA A 256 -6.22 11.49 -5.35
C ALA A 256 -5.20 10.92 -6.34
N SER A 257 -5.47 11.08 -7.63
CA SER A 257 -4.52 10.76 -8.71
C SER A 257 -4.55 11.84 -9.80
N SER A 258 -3.49 11.90 -10.60
CA SER A 258 -3.43 12.82 -11.74
C SER A 258 -4.58 12.60 -12.73
N ALA A 259 -4.92 11.34 -13.02
CA ALA A 259 -6.00 10.95 -13.91
C ALA A 259 -7.34 11.47 -13.39
N GLN A 260 -7.57 11.41 -12.07
CA GLN A 260 -8.77 11.95 -11.45
C GLN A 260 -8.86 13.47 -11.63
N TRP A 261 -7.76 14.21 -11.46
CA TRP A 261 -7.75 15.66 -11.68
C TRP A 261 -7.91 16.02 -13.16
N GLN A 262 -7.26 15.29 -14.06
CA GLN A 262 -7.32 15.53 -15.50
C GLN A 262 -8.72 15.25 -16.07
N SER A 263 -9.44 14.25 -15.53
CA SER A 263 -10.82 13.95 -15.93
C SER A 263 -11.81 15.11 -15.75
N ARG A 264 -11.44 16.15 -14.99
CA ARG A 264 -12.28 17.33 -14.72
C ARG A 264 -12.32 18.34 -15.87
N GLY A 265 -11.44 18.23 -16.86
CA GLY A 265 -11.45 19.09 -18.04
C GLY A 265 -10.05 19.51 -18.49
N HIS A 266 -9.93 20.75 -18.96
CA HIS A 266 -8.67 21.33 -19.43
C HIS A 266 -7.74 21.71 -18.26
N LEU A 267 -6.52 22.18 -18.57
CA LEU A 267 -5.47 22.46 -17.57
C LEU A 267 -5.97 23.25 -16.35
N GLY A 268 -6.80 24.28 -16.58
CA GLY A 268 -7.37 25.09 -15.50
C GLY A 268 -8.21 24.29 -14.52
N ASP A 269 -9.02 23.34 -15.01
CA ASP A 269 -9.88 22.49 -14.17
C ASP A 269 -9.05 21.48 -13.38
N MET A 270 -8.03 20.90 -14.02
CA MET A 270 -7.07 20.01 -13.35
C MET A 270 -6.38 20.72 -12.18
N LEU A 271 -5.85 21.93 -12.42
CA LEU A 271 -5.22 22.74 -11.37
C LEU A 271 -6.22 23.16 -10.29
N GLY A 272 -7.46 23.46 -10.67
CA GLY A 272 -8.56 23.76 -9.74
C GLY A 272 -8.91 22.57 -8.84
N ALA A 273 -8.97 21.37 -9.41
CA ALA A 273 -9.23 20.12 -8.69
C ALA A 273 -8.10 19.78 -7.73
N MET A 274 -6.84 19.89 -8.18
CA MET A 274 -5.64 19.73 -7.33
C MET A 274 -5.70 20.69 -6.13
N ARG A 275 -5.92 21.99 -6.37
CA ARG A 275 -6.08 22.99 -5.30
C ARG A 275 -7.20 22.64 -4.33
N LYS A 276 -8.30 22.05 -4.81
CA LYS A 276 -9.45 21.67 -3.97
C LYS A 276 -9.07 20.49 -3.07
N THR A 277 -8.40 19.47 -3.61
CA THR A 277 -7.93 18.31 -2.84
C THR A 277 -6.98 18.71 -1.72
N PHE A 278 -6.00 19.58 -1.99
CA PHE A 278 -5.07 20.05 -0.94
C PHE A 278 -5.80 20.87 0.14
N ARG A 279 -6.72 21.77 -0.25
CA ARG A 279 -7.54 22.52 0.71
C ARG A 279 -8.42 21.62 1.57
N GLU A 280 -9.00 20.58 0.98
CA GLU A 280 -9.77 19.57 1.72
C GLU A 280 -8.90 18.84 2.75
N ALA A 281 -7.67 18.47 2.39
CA ALA A 281 -6.75 17.83 3.32
C ALA A 281 -6.37 18.75 4.49
N ILE A 282 -6.07 20.02 4.21
CA ILE A 282 -5.73 21.04 5.23
C ILE A 282 -6.92 21.29 6.17
N ASN A 283 -8.12 21.48 5.64
CA ASN A 283 -9.31 21.76 6.43
C ASN A 283 -9.72 20.59 7.35
N ASN A 284 -9.26 19.38 7.03
CA ASN A 284 -9.52 18.16 7.79
C ASN A 284 -8.29 17.70 8.59
N ALA A 285 -7.26 18.53 8.78
CA ALA A 285 -6.08 18.13 9.54
C ALA A 285 -6.44 17.60 10.96
N PRO A 286 -5.77 16.53 11.45
CA PRO A 286 -4.67 15.81 10.81
C PRO A 286 -5.14 14.92 9.64
N THR A 287 -4.43 14.97 8.52
CA THR A 287 -4.76 14.22 7.28
C THR A 287 -3.53 13.55 6.69
N ILE A 288 -3.69 12.32 6.21
CA ILE A 288 -2.79 11.68 5.25
C ILE A 288 -3.38 11.88 3.85
N LEU A 289 -2.70 12.67 3.03
CA LEU A 289 -3.00 12.89 1.62
C LEU A 289 -2.20 11.90 0.78
N PHE A 290 -2.88 10.93 0.19
CA PHE A 290 -2.29 9.93 -0.69
C PHE A 290 -2.44 10.32 -2.16
N LEU A 291 -1.33 10.39 -2.89
CA LEU A 291 -1.28 10.69 -4.32
C LEU A 291 -0.81 9.46 -5.09
N ASP A 292 -1.74 8.79 -5.78
CA ASP A 292 -1.44 7.58 -6.55
C ASP A 292 -0.97 7.90 -7.98
N GLU A 293 -0.30 6.93 -8.60
CA GLU A 293 0.24 7.03 -9.97
C GLU A 293 1.10 8.28 -10.20
N PHE A 294 1.95 8.61 -9.23
CA PHE A 294 2.70 9.86 -9.21
C PHE A 294 3.69 10.02 -10.38
N ASP A 295 4.09 8.93 -11.03
CA ASP A 295 4.89 8.92 -12.26
C ASP A 295 4.19 9.61 -13.45
N SER A 296 2.86 9.71 -13.43
CA SER A 296 2.08 10.40 -14.46
C SER A 296 2.38 11.90 -14.59
N PHE A 297 2.89 12.55 -13.53
CA PHE A 297 3.35 13.94 -13.61
C PHE A 297 4.66 14.09 -14.39
N GLY A 298 5.46 13.02 -14.44
CA GLY A 298 6.75 12.97 -15.14
C GLY A 298 7.81 13.91 -14.57
N SER A 299 8.79 14.22 -15.42
CA SER A 299 9.93 15.09 -15.13
C SER A 299 10.04 16.18 -16.19
N ARG A 300 10.34 17.41 -15.78
CA ARG A 300 10.55 18.55 -16.70
C ARG A 300 11.61 18.27 -17.75
N GLN A 301 12.59 17.42 -17.44
CA GLN A 301 13.69 17.07 -18.35
C GLN A 301 13.24 16.13 -19.48
N ASN A 302 12.17 15.36 -19.26
CA ASN A 302 11.67 14.36 -20.20
C ASN A 302 10.51 14.88 -21.07
N LEU A 303 9.96 16.04 -20.74
CA LEU A 303 8.89 16.68 -21.50
C LEU A 303 9.42 17.26 -22.83
N ARG A 304 8.85 16.85 -23.96
CA ARG A 304 9.19 17.33 -25.32
C ARG A 304 7.92 17.67 -26.12
N GLY A 305 8.03 18.62 -27.06
CA GLY A 305 6.94 19.03 -27.95
C GLY A 305 5.86 19.89 -27.28
N ASP A 306 4.70 20.05 -27.95
CA ASP A 306 3.64 20.99 -27.58
C ASP A 306 3.01 20.74 -26.18
N GLY A 307 3.13 19.52 -25.64
CA GLY A 307 2.65 19.16 -24.30
C GLY A 307 3.61 19.51 -23.16
N ALA A 308 4.82 19.98 -23.45
CA ALA A 308 5.84 20.21 -22.42
C ALA A 308 5.49 21.38 -21.49
N ALA A 309 4.94 22.47 -22.05
CA ALA A 309 4.50 23.62 -21.26
C ALA A 309 3.35 23.24 -20.30
N TYR A 310 2.44 22.36 -20.73
CA TYR A 310 1.36 21.84 -19.89
C TYR A 310 1.92 21.07 -18.69
N GLY A 311 2.79 20.07 -18.93
CA GLY A 311 3.37 19.26 -17.87
C GLY A 311 4.18 20.09 -16.88
N GLN A 312 4.94 21.07 -17.37
CA GLN A 312 5.72 21.96 -16.52
C GLN A 312 4.83 22.82 -15.59
N GLN A 313 3.68 23.30 -16.07
CA GLN A 313 2.73 24.05 -15.24
C GLN A 313 2.11 23.18 -14.14
N VAL A 314 1.76 21.93 -14.45
CA VAL A 314 1.24 20.98 -13.46
C VAL A 314 2.27 20.68 -12.37
N ILE A 315 3.53 20.42 -12.75
CA ILE A 315 4.62 20.17 -11.79
C ILE A 315 4.85 21.42 -10.92
N ASN A 316 4.87 22.62 -11.51
CA ASN A 316 5.00 23.87 -10.74
C ASN A 316 3.89 24.05 -9.70
N ALA A 317 2.63 23.79 -10.06
CA ALA A 317 1.51 23.90 -9.14
C ALA A 317 1.60 22.87 -8.00
N LEU A 318 2.06 21.65 -8.31
CA LEU A 318 2.28 20.63 -7.29
C LEU A 318 3.39 21.02 -6.32
N LEU A 319 4.50 21.62 -6.82
CA LEU A 319 5.56 22.15 -5.97
C LEU A 319 5.07 23.21 -5.00
N GLU A 320 4.24 24.15 -5.47
CA GLU A 320 3.65 25.20 -4.62
C GLU A 320 2.82 24.60 -3.48
N HIS A 321 2.09 23.53 -3.74
CA HIS A 321 1.31 22.82 -2.73
C HIS A 321 2.17 21.97 -1.77
N LEU A 322 3.28 21.42 -2.25
CA LEU A 322 4.18 20.62 -1.41
C LEU A 322 5.05 21.49 -0.51
N ASP A 323 5.53 22.65 -1.01
CA ASP A 323 6.40 23.60 -0.28
C ASP A 323 5.75 24.22 0.95
N GLY A 324 4.42 24.11 1.09
CA GLY A 324 3.72 24.56 2.29
C GLY A 324 3.72 26.08 2.49
N ALA A 325 4.10 26.87 1.47
CA ALA A 325 4.03 28.34 1.50
C ALA A 325 2.61 28.87 1.80
N SER A 326 1.59 28.01 1.65
CA SER A 326 0.19 28.29 1.95
C SER A 326 -0.29 27.79 3.32
N GLY A 327 0.59 27.24 4.17
CA GLY A 327 0.25 26.58 5.45
C GLY A 327 -0.25 25.14 5.24
N ARG A 328 0.60 24.15 5.58
CA ARG A 328 0.33 22.71 5.39
C ARG A 328 0.42 21.90 6.69
N ASP A 329 0.40 22.58 7.82
CA ASP A 329 0.53 21.97 9.13
C ASP A 329 -0.59 20.96 9.36
N GLY A 330 -0.22 19.75 9.81
CA GLY A 330 -1.15 18.65 10.00
C GLY A 330 -1.48 17.84 8.74
N VAL A 331 -0.85 18.10 7.59
CA VAL A 331 -1.03 17.26 6.38
C VAL A 331 0.26 16.56 5.96
N VAL A 332 0.26 15.25 6.11
CA VAL A 332 1.29 14.34 5.61
C VAL A 332 0.95 13.95 4.17
N VAL A 333 1.90 14.06 3.25
CA VAL A 333 1.73 13.69 1.85
C VAL A 333 2.50 12.40 1.56
N ILE A 334 1.79 11.38 1.09
CA ILE A 334 2.36 10.11 0.64
C ILE A 334 2.06 9.95 -0.84
N ALA A 335 3.10 9.95 -1.68
CA ALA A 335 2.99 9.70 -3.12
C ALA A 335 3.37 8.25 -3.43
N ALA A 336 2.65 7.60 -4.34
CA ALA A 336 2.97 6.24 -4.80
C ALA A 336 3.30 6.21 -6.29
N THR A 337 4.32 5.44 -6.66
CA THR A 337 4.74 5.28 -8.06
C THR A 337 5.24 3.87 -8.35
N ASN A 338 5.19 3.47 -9.62
CA ASN A 338 5.91 2.28 -10.10
C ASN A 338 7.24 2.65 -10.79
N ARG A 339 7.46 3.94 -11.09
CA ARG A 339 8.61 4.44 -11.86
C ARG A 339 9.22 5.65 -11.16
N PRO A 340 9.97 5.45 -10.05
CA PRO A 340 10.54 6.55 -9.28
C PRO A 340 11.50 7.43 -10.08
N ASP A 341 12.12 6.88 -11.12
CA ASP A 341 13.01 7.61 -12.01
C ASP A 341 12.25 8.59 -12.91
N ASP A 342 10.98 8.36 -13.22
CA ASP A 342 10.22 9.26 -14.09
C ASP A 342 9.83 10.57 -13.38
N ILE A 343 9.96 10.64 -12.05
CA ILE A 343 9.56 11.77 -11.23
C ILE A 343 10.60 12.91 -11.28
N ASP A 344 10.11 14.15 -11.37
CA ASP A 344 10.93 15.35 -11.27
C ASP A 344 11.73 15.43 -9.96
N GLU A 345 13.05 15.62 -10.06
CA GLU A 345 13.93 15.74 -8.88
C GLU A 345 13.51 16.88 -7.94
N ALA A 346 12.87 17.95 -8.43
CA ALA A 346 12.38 19.02 -7.60
C ALA A 346 11.31 18.52 -6.61
N LEU A 347 10.45 17.58 -7.00
CA LEU A 347 9.41 17.03 -6.12
C LEU A 347 9.99 16.22 -4.95
N ARG A 348 11.21 15.69 -5.13
CA ARG A 348 11.92 14.81 -4.17
C ARG A 348 12.86 15.56 -3.21
N ARG A 349 12.88 16.89 -3.25
CA ARG A 349 13.78 17.70 -2.41
C ARG A 349 13.29 17.77 -0.95
N PRO A 350 14.20 18.03 0.02
CA PRO A 350 13.87 18.29 1.41
C PRO A 350 12.69 19.28 1.56
N GLY A 351 11.74 18.95 2.43
CA GLY A 351 10.50 19.71 2.64
C GLY A 351 9.33 19.36 1.70
N ARG A 352 9.48 18.36 0.82
CA ARG A 352 8.44 17.94 -0.15
C ARG A 352 8.12 16.44 -0.02
N LEU A 353 8.75 15.60 -0.86
CA LEU A 353 8.76 14.14 -0.80
C LEU A 353 10.20 13.70 -0.53
N ASP A 354 10.69 14.11 0.62
CA ASP A 354 12.08 14.07 1.04
C ASP A 354 12.54 12.67 1.44
N ARG A 355 11.61 11.79 1.80
CA ARG A 355 11.85 10.35 1.91
C ARG A 355 11.41 9.62 0.64
N HIS A 356 12.28 8.75 0.14
CA HIS A 356 11.93 7.77 -0.89
C HIS A 356 12.18 6.37 -0.35
N ILE A 357 11.13 5.55 -0.29
CA ILE A 357 11.20 4.16 0.16
C ILE A 357 10.64 3.27 -0.93
N GLN A 358 11.40 2.24 -1.31
CA GLN A 358 10.96 1.19 -2.22
C GLN A 358 10.32 0.05 -1.42
N ILE A 359 9.13 -0.37 -1.84
CA ILE A 359 8.43 -1.56 -1.36
C ILE A 359 8.62 -2.65 -2.40
N ASP A 360 9.36 -3.69 -2.02
CA ASP A 360 9.62 -4.84 -2.87
C ASP A 360 8.43 -5.82 -2.89
N LEU A 361 8.55 -6.90 -3.66
CA LEU A 361 7.60 -8.00 -3.59
C LEU A 361 7.61 -8.64 -2.19
N PRO A 362 6.47 -9.13 -1.69
CA PRO A 362 6.39 -9.72 -0.36
C PRO A 362 7.28 -10.97 -0.26
N ASP A 363 8.06 -11.05 0.81
CA ASP A 363 8.79 -12.26 1.22
C ASP A 363 7.84 -13.37 1.68
N LEU A 364 8.38 -14.55 2.00
CA LEU A 364 7.57 -15.71 2.39
C LEU A 364 6.64 -15.38 3.56
N ASP A 365 7.17 -14.78 4.63
CA ASP A 365 6.42 -14.44 5.83
C ASP A 365 5.28 -13.44 5.52
N ALA A 366 5.56 -12.41 4.72
CA ALA A 366 4.55 -11.45 4.27
C ALA A 366 3.49 -12.14 3.40
N ARG A 367 3.87 -13.07 2.52
CA ARG A 367 2.91 -13.83 1.71
C ARG A 367 2.00 -14.70 2.58
N GLU A 368 2.54 -15.38 3.59
CA GLU A 368 1.75 -16.17 4.56
C GLU A 368 0.73 -15.30 5.30
N GLN A 369 1.12 -14.09 5.71
CA GLN A 369 0.22 -13.14 6.36
C GLN A 369 -0.85 -12.60 5.41
N ILE A 370 -0.48 -12.22 4.18
CA ILE A 370 -1.42 -11.74 3.17
C ILE A 370 -2.43 -12.85 2.81
N LEU A 371 -1.96 -14.10 2.68
CA LEU A 371 -2.81 -15.28 2.49
C LEU A 371 -3.80 -15.42 3.64
N SER A 372 -3.30 -15.42 4.89
CA SER A 372 -4.12 -15.54 6.09
C SER A 372 -5.22 -14.46 6.15
N ALA A 373 -4.87 -13.22 5.80
CA ALA A 373 -5.80 -12.09 5.77
C ALA A 373 -6.88 -12.23 4.69
N HIS A 374 -6.57 -12.83 3.54
CA HIS A 374 -7.49 -12.90 2.39
C HIS A 374 -8.26 -14.21 2.25
N VAL A 375 -7.81 -15.30 2.87
CA VAL A 375 -8.54 -16.58 2.92
C VAL A 375 -9.81 -16.44 3.76
N GLY A 376 -9.76 -15.68 4.86
CA GLY A 376 -10.92 -15.40 5.73
C GLY A 376 -11.43 -16.61 6.52
N LEU A 377 -10.71 -17.73 6.48
CA LEU A 377 -10.94 -18.97 7.22
C LEU A 377 -9.58 -19.50 7.70
N PRO A 378 -9.49 -20.12 8.89
CA PRO A 378 -8.24 -20.69 9.38
C PRO A 378 -7.86 -21.90 8.52
N LEU A 379 -6.79 -21.77 7.74
CA LEU A 379 -6.07 -22.91 7.16
C LEU A 379 -4.98 -23.37 8.14
N PRO A 380 -4.59 -24.65 8.12
CA PRO A 380 -3.43 -25.12 8.89
C PRO A 380 -2.16 -24.33 8.51
N PRO A 381 -1.28 -23.99 9.47
CA PRO A 381 -0.04 -23.27 9.18
C PRO A 381 0.82 -23.92 8.09
N ASP A 382 0.91 -25.26 8.08
CA ASP A 382 1.67 -26.00 7.08
C ASP A 382 1.10 -25.83 5.65
N GLU A 383 -0.22 -25.74 5.50
CA GLU A 383 -0.86 -25.45 4.21
C GLU A 383 -0.59 -24.01 3.77
N ILE A 384 -0.65 -23.05 4.70
CA ILE A 384 -0.35 -21.64 4.41
C ILE A 384 1.09 -21.50 3.93
N ARG A 385 2.04 -22.13 4.62
CA ARG A 385 3.45 -22.15 4.23
C ARG A 385 3.66 -22.77 2.86
N THR A 386 3.00 -23.90 2.58
CA THR A 386 3.08 -24.57 1.28
C THR A 386 2.56 -23.67 0.15
N ILE A 387 1.46 -22.95 0.37
CA ILE A 387 0.92 -21.99 -0.59
C ILE A 387 1.84 -20.76 -0.70
N GLY A 388 2.43 -20.30 0.39
CA GLY A 388 3.40 -19.21 0.43
C GLY A 388 4.65 -19.48 -0.41
N LEU A 389 5.14 -20.72 -0.38
CA LEU A 389 6.22 -21.19 -1.26
C LEU A 389 5.76 -21.25 -2.73
N ALA A 390 4.57 -21.79 -2.99
CA ALA A 390 3.98 -21.88 -4.33
C ALA A 390 3.63 -20.53 -4.97
N THR A 391 3.59 -19.46 -4.17
CA THR A 391 3.29 -18.09 -4.59
C THR A 391 4.52 -17.19 -4.60
N SER A 392 5.72 -17.76 -4.70
CA SER A 392 6.92 -16.95 -4.87
C SER A 392 6.83 -16.04 -6.10
N GLY A 393 7.32 -14.81 -5.95
CA GLY A 393 7.20 -13.73 -6.94
C GLY A 393 5.79 -13.11 -7.06
N TYR A 394 4.81 -13.52 -6.24
CA TYR A 394 3.47 -12.91 -6.29
C TYR A 394 3.43 -11.60 -5.51
N SER A 395 2.80 -10.57 -6.09
CA SER A 395 2.42 -9.37 -5.34
C SER A 395 1.23 -9.63 -4.41
N GLY A 396 1.00 -8.75 -3.43
CA GLY A 396 -0.15 -8.87 -2.53
C GLY A 396 -1.49 -8.90 -3.27
N ALA A 397 -1.63 -8.13 -4.35
CA ALA A 397 -2.81 -8.16 -5.22
C ALA A 397 -2.98 -9.50 -5.94
N ALA A 398 -1.89 -10.12 -6.41
CA ALA A 398 -1.93 -11.45 -7.03
C ALA A 398 -2.36 -12.53 -6.03
N ILE A 399 -1.90 -12.44 -4.78
CA ILE A 399 -2.32 -13.34 -3.68
C ILE A 399 -3.81 -13.13 -3.35
N GLN A 400 -4.27 -11.88 -3.30
CA GLN A 400 -5.68 -11.57 -3.11
C GLN A 400 -6.56 -12.17 -4.22
N GLN A 401 -6.10 -12.09 -5.48
CA GLN A 401 -6.76 -12.71 -6.61
C GLN A 401 -6.79 -14.23 -6.48
N LEU A 402 -5.67 -14.86 -6.12
CA LEU A 402 -5.59 -16.30 -5.86
C LEU A 402 -6.61 -16.73 -4.79
N ALA A 403 -6.72 -16.00 -3.68
CA ALA A 403 -7.71 -16.30 -2.64
C ALA A 403 -9.17 -16.15 -3.13
N ARG A 404 -9.45 -15.25 -4.08
CA ARG A 404 -10.77 -15.13 -4.72
C ARG A 404 -11.04 -16.33 -5.64
N ASP A 405 -10.04 -16.79 -6.38
CA ASP A 405 -10.16 -17.92 -7.29
C ASP A 405 -10.27 -19.25 -6.54
N ALA A 406 -9.51 -19.46 -5.46
CA ALA A 406 -9.66 -20.62 -4.58
C ALA A 406 -11.09 -20.70 -3.99
N ARG A 407 -11.63 -19.57 -3.51
CA ARG A 407 -13.04 -19.47 -3.09
C ARG A 407 -14.03 -19.77 -4.22
N ARG A 408 -13.71 -19.46 -5.47
CA ARG A 408 -14.54 -19.81 -6.63
C ARG A 408 -14.53 -21.33 -6.88
N VAL A 409 -13.37 -21.99 -6.77
CA VAL A 409 -13.25 -23.45 -6.90
C VAL A 409 -14.05 -24.16 -5.81
N ALA A 410 -13.85 -23.78 -4.55
CA ALA A 410 -14.57 -24.36 -3.40
C ALA A 410 -16.09 -24.21 -3.54
N ARG A 411 -16.56 -23.02 -3.96
CA ARG A 411 -18.00 -22.76 -4.23
C ARG A 411 -18.57 -23.66 -5.31
N LYS A 412 -17.86 -23.86 -6.43
CA LYS A 412 -18.30 -24.79 -7.49
C LYS A 412 -18.44 -26.23 -6.98
N ARG A 413 -17.58 -26.62 -6.03
CA ARG A 413 -17.59 -27.95 -5.39
C ARG A 413 -18.51 -28.04 -4.16
N ARG A 414 -19.21 -26.95 -3.80
CA ARG A 414 -20.14 -26.87 -2.65
C ARG A 414 -19.52 -27.32 -1.32
N ARG A 415 -18.25 -26.99 -1.09
CA ARG A 415 -17.54 -27.28 0.16
C ARG A 415 -16.77 -26.05 0.68
N PRO A 416 -16.33 -26.04 1.95
CA PRO A 416 -15.40 -25.03 2.46
C PRO A 416 -14.10 -25.01 1.65
N VAL A 417 -13.42 -23.86 1.67
CA VAL A 417 -12.10 -23.68 1.05
C VAL A 417 -11.07 -24.52 1.79
N CYS A 418 -10.16 -25.17 1.07
CA CYS A 418 -8.99 -25.85 1.62
C CYS A 418 -7.73 -25.56 0.79
N GLY A 419 -6.54 -25.89 1.29
CA GLY A 419 -5.28 -25.62 0.59
C GLY A 419 -5.21 -26.20 -0.82
N ALA A 420 -5.84 -27.35 -1.06
CA ALA A 420 -5.92 -27.97 -2.39
C ALA A 420 -6.61 -27.08 -3.44
N ASP A 421 -7.49 -26.15 -3.05
CA ASP A 421 -8.08 -25.19 -3.99
C ASP A 421 -7.03 -24.21 -4.51
N PHE A 422 -6.12 -23.75 -3.64
CA PHE A 422 -5.03 -22.85 -4.00
C PHE A 422 -4.03 -23.56 -4.90
N LEU A 423 -3.57 -24.74 -4.47
CA LEU A 423 -2.58 -25.55 -5.20
C LEU A 423 -3.10 -26.03 -6.56
N SER A 424 -4.41 -26.07 -6.79
CA SER A 424 -4.98 -26.38 -8.11
C SER A 424 -4.91 -25.22 -9.11
N ILE A 425 -4.60 -24.00 -8.64
CA ILE A 425 -4.57 -22.77 -9.44
C ILE A 425 -3.13 -22.34 -9.70
N VAL A 426 -2.27 -22.42 -8.67
CA VAL A 426 -0.85 -22.07 -8.79
C VAL A 426 -0.07 -23.22 -9.45
N PRO A 427 0.95 -22.93 -10.25
CA PRO A 427 1.90 -23.95 -10.69
C PRO A 427 2.50 -24.68 -9.48
N PRO A 428 2.80 -25.98 -9.60
CA PRO A 428 3.45 -26.71 -8.52
C PRO A 428 4.82 -26.10 -8.21
N VAL A 429 5.16 -26.03 -6.93
CA VAL A 429 6.54 -25.80 -6.49
C VAL A 429 7.37 -26.96 -6.99
N ALA A 430 8.37 -26.68 -7.82
CA ALA A 430 9.31 -27.70 -8.26
C ALA A 430 10.45 -27.76 -7.24
N GLU A 431 10.80 -28.96 -6.79
CA GLU A 431 12.11 -29.18 -6.19
C GLU A 431 13.16 -29.01 -7.27
N ILE A 432 14.12 -28.13 -7.03
CA ILE A 432 15.27 -27.95 -7.91
C ILE A 432 16.17 -29.16 -7.68
N GLY A 433 16.22 -30.06 -8.65
CA GLY A 433 17.04 -31.27 -8.54
C GLY A 433 18.52 -30.92 -8.35
N GLU A 434 19.30 -31.82 -7.73
CA GLU A 434 20.72 -31.55 -7.46
C GLU A 434 21.52 -31.12 -8.70
N LYS A 435 21.16 -31.68 -9.87
CA LYS A 435 21.78 -31.33 -11.16
C LYS A 435 21.50 -29.89 -11.60
N GLU A 436 20.31 -29.37 -11.32
CA GLU A 436 19.90 -28.00 -11.65
C GLU A 436 20.41 -27.01 -10.59
N ARG A 437 20.48 -27.45 -9.34
CA ARG A 437 20.93 -26.65 -8.21
C ARG A 437 22.45 -26.47 -8.20
N TRP A 438 23.20 -27.44 -8.72
CA TRP A 438 24.66 -27.39 -8.75
C TRP A 438 25.23 -26.18 -9.52
N PRO A 439 24.78 -25.87 -10.75
CA PRO A 439 25.20 -24.65 -11.44
C PRO A 439 24.96 -23.37 -10.63
N ILE A 440 23.79 -23.25 -9.97
CA ILE A 440 23.46 -22.09 -9.12
C ILE A 440 24.41 -22.00 -7.92
N CYS A 441 24.71 -23.14 -7.26
CA CYS A 441 25.67 -23.16 -6.16
C CYS A 441 27.07 -22.73 -6.60
N VAL A 442 27.51 -23.14 -7.79
CA VAL A 442 28.79 -22.73 -8.38
C VAL A 442 28.79 -21.23 -8.71
N HIS A 443 27.68 -20.72 -9.26
CA HIS A 443 27.49 -19.31 -9.56
C HIS A 443 27.63 -18.43 -8.30
N GLU A 444 26.86 -18.72 -7.25
CA GLU A 444 26.92 -17.96 -5.99
C GLU A 444 28.27 -18.07 -5.29
N ALA A 445 28.89 -19.26 -5.33
CA ALA A 445 30.24 -19.46 -4.82
C ALA A 445 31.28 -18.61 -5.58
N GLY A 446 31.06 -18.38 -6.89
CA GLY A 446 31.87 -17.48 -7.71
C GLY A 446 31.90 -16.06 -7.15
N HIS A 447 30.72 -15.45 -6.94
CA HIS A 447 30.59 -14.12 -6.32
C HIS A 447 31.28 -14.05 -4.97
N ALA A 448 31.05 -15.04 -4.11
CA ALA A 448 31.64 -15.11 -2.78
C ALA A 448 33.17 -15.11 -2.83
N ILE A 449 33.77 -16.01 -3.61
CA ILE A 449 35.23 -16.16 -3.69
C ILE A 449 35.91 -14.94 -4.29
N VAL A 450 35.40 -14.44 -5.42
CA VAL A 450 35.99 -13.26 -6.07
C VAL A 450 35.81 -12.02 -5.21
N GLY A 451 34.65 -11.83 -4.58
CA GLY A 451 34.41 -10.70 -3.69
C GLY A 451 35.34 -10.72 -2.45
N LEU A 452 35.55 -11.89 -1.85
CA LEU A 452 36.52 -12.05 -0.75
C LEU A 452 37.96 -11.79 -1.20
N ALA A 453 38.36 -12.32 -2.36
CA ALA A 453 39.71 -12.13 -2.89
C ALA A 453 40.00 -10.66 -3.23
N LEU A 454 38.99 -9.91 -3.67
CA LEU A 454 39.10 -8.51 -4.06
C LEU A 454 38.80 -7.51 -2.92
N GLY A 455 38.41 -8.02 -1.75
CA GLY A 455 38.05 -7.19 -0.59
C GLY A 455 36.84 -6.29 -0.83
N THR A 456 35.83 -6.76 -1.56
CA THR A 456 34.62 -5.96 -1.85
C THR A 456 33.66 -5.83 -0.67
N GLY A 457 33.76 -6.73 0.31
CA GLY A 457 32.99 -6.72 1.55
C GLY A 457 33.19 -8.00 2.36
N GLU A 458 32.54 -8.07 3.51
CA GLU A 458 32.42 -9.31 4.29
C GLU A 458 31.11 -10.01 3.91
N ILE A 459 31.12 -11.35 3.84
CA ILE A 459 29.92 -12.13 3.54
C ILE A 459 29.10 -12.26 4.83
N GLU A 460 27.80 -11.95 4.77
CA GLU A 460 26.85 -12.25 5.85
C GLU A 460 26.23 -13.63 5.66
N ALA A 461 25.76 -13.92 4.45
CA ALA A 461 25.21 -15.21 4.06
C ALA A 461 25.32 -15.43 2.55
N ILE A 462 25.31 -16.70 2.14
CA ILE A 462 25.10 -17.14 0.76
C ILE A 462 23.86 -18.03 0.78
N VAL A 463 22.89 -17.74 -0.10
CA VAL A 463 21.59 -18.40 -0.11
C VAL A 463 21.37 -19.02 -1.48
N VAL A 464 20.96 -20.28 -1.53
CA VAL A 464 20.52 -20.98 -2.75
C VAL A 464 19.25 -21.77 -2.44
N ALA A 465 18.16 -21.44 -3.12
CA ALA A 465 16.86 -22.07 -2.91
C ALA A 465 16.89 -23.58 -3.29
N ARG A 466 16.14 -24.42 -2.57
CA ARG A 466 15.87 -25.83 -2.96
C ARG A 466 14.59 -26.00 -3.75
N GLN A 467 13.71 -25.03 -3.61
CA GLN A 467 12.38 -25.04 -4.16
C GLN A 467 12.18 -23.70 -4.83
N ALA A 468 11.63 -23.74 -6.04
CA ALA A 468 11.30 -22.54 -6.77
C ALA A 468 9.84 -22.55 -7.18
N GLY A 469 9.21 -21.39 -7.04
CA GLY A 469 7.98 -21.09 -7.75
C GLY A 469 8.27 -20.87 -9.24
N HIS A 470 7.25 -21.05 -10.08
CA HIS A 470 7.37 -20.85 -11.53
C HIS A 470 7.83 -19.43 -11.93
N ARG A 471 7.67 -18.43 -11.04
CA ARG A 471 8.02 -17.02 -11.30
C ARG A 471 9.31 -16.57 -10.61
N ASP A 472 10.08 -17.49 -10.03
CA ASP A 472 11.38 -17.13 -9.48
C ASP A 472 12.36 -16.89 -10.62
N GLU A 473 12.84 -15.65 -10.74
CA GLU A 473 13.85 -15.22 -11.72
C GLU A 473 15.28 -15.28 -11.15
N SER A 474 15.41 -15.45 -9.82
CA SER A 474 16.66 -15.62 -9.10
C SER A 474 16.51 -16.78 -8.11
N PHE A 475 17.50 -17.68 -8.13
CA PHE A 475 17.52 -18.90 -7.31
C PHE A 475 18.60 -18.87 -6.22
N GLY A 476 19.38 -17.79 -6.17
CA GLY A 476 20.42 -17.59 -5.18
C GLY A 476 20.94 -16.15 -5.16
N HIS A 477 21.59 -15.81 -4.05
CA HIS A 477 22.29 -14.54 -3.89
C HIS A 477 23.35 -14.60 -2.78
N VAL A 478 24.27 -13.65 -2.80
CA VAL A 478 25.24 -13.39 -1.71
C VAL A 478 24.90 -12.10 -0.99
N GLU A 479 24.73 -12.18 0.33
CA GLU A 479 24.52 -11.04 1.22
C GLU A 479 25.86 -10.50 1.71
N TRP A 480 26.06 -9.20 1.55
CA TRP A 480 27.33 -8.53 1.85
C TRP A 480 27.15 -7.47 2.92
N ARG A 481 28.04 -7.48 3.92
CA ARG A 481 28.31 -6.34 4.78
C ARG A 481 29.42 -5.51 4.17
N ARG A 482 29.09 -4.29 3.73
CA ARG A 482 30.06 -3.37 3.11
C ARG A 482 30.27 -2.15 3.99
N ALA A 483 31.52 -1.72 4.12
CA ALA A 483 31.85 -0.46 4.78
C ALA A 483 31.36 0.73 3.94
N VAL A 484 30.85 1.79 4.59
CA VAL A 484 30.47 3.03 3.91
C VAL A 484 31.74 3.77 3.48
N VAL A 485 32.06 3.74 2.19
CA VAL A 485 33.26 4.39 1.65
C VAL A 485 32.92 5.75 1.05
N ARG A 486 33.47 6.83 1.63
CA ARG A 486 33.24 8.22 1.17
C ARG A 486 33.95 8.59 -0.14
N LYS A 487 35.05 7.91 -0.48
CA LYS A 487 35.82 8.13 -1.71
C LYS A 487 36.12 6.78 -2.35
N ARG A 488 35.50 6.50 -3.49
CA ARG A 488 35.74 5.26 -4.24
C ARG A 488 36.90 5.47 -5.20
N THR A 489 37.87 4.56 -5.21
CA THR A 489 38.94 4.57 -6.22
C THR A 489 38.46 3.89 -7.50
N LEU A 490 39.14 4.17 -8.62
CA LEU A 490 38.94 3.44 -9.88
C LEU A 490 38.98 1.92 -9.67
N GLN A 491 39.96 1.47 -8.89
CA GLN A 491 40.15 0.05 -8.61
C GLN A 491 38.94 -0.57 -7.89
N MET A 492 38.25 0.18 -7.03
CA MET A 492 37.04 -0.32 -6.36
C MET A 492 35.88 -0.55 -7.33
N TYR A 493 35.74 0.27 -8.38
CA TYR A 493 34.74 0.02 -9.42
C TYR A 493 35.09 -1.20 -10.25
N ARG A 494 36.36 -1.35 -10.64
CA ARG A 494 36.85 -2.55 -11.35
C ARG A 494 36.63 -3.82 -10.52
N ASN A 495 36.95 -3.78 -9.22
CA ASN A 495 36.72 -4.89 -8.31
C ASN A 495 35.24 -5.25 -8.19
N GLU A 496 34.34 -4.25 -8.19
CA GLU A 496 32.90 -4.50 -8.17
C GLU A 496 32.42 -5.13 -9.49
N ILE A 497 32.89 -4.66 -10.64
CA ILE A 497 32.59 -5.27 -11.95
C ILE A 497 33.06 -6.73 -11.97
N ALA A 498 34.30 -7.01 -11.57
CA ALA A 498 34.83 -8.37 -11.53
C ALA A 498 34.03 -9.30 -10.59
N MET A 499 33.63 -8.79 -9.41
CA MET A 499 32.80 -9.56 -8.47
C MET A 499 31.39 -9.83 -9.02
N VAL A 500 30.77 -8.86 -9.70
CA VAL A 500 29.46 -9.06 -10.34
C VAL A 500 29.56 -10.05 -11.51
N LEU A 501 30.65 -10.07 -12.26
CA LEU A 501 30.85 -11.03 -13.35
C LEU A 501 31.29 -12.42 -12.86
N ALA A 502 31.55 -12.59 -11.56
CA ALA A 502 32.16 -13.78 -11.01
C ALA A 502 31.28 -15.03 -11.07
N GLY A 503 29.95 -14.90 -10.98
CA GLY A 503 29.03 -16.03 -11.14
C GLY A 503 29.20 -16.68 -12.51
N ARG A 504 29.15 -15.86 -13.58
CA ARG A 504 29.40 -16.31 -14.96
C ARG A 504 30.82 -16.87 -15.15
N ALA A 505 31.83 -16.24 -14.55
CA ALA A 505 33.20 -16.74 -14.60
C ALA A 505 33.34 -18.11 -13.90
N ALA A 506 32.60 -18.35 -12.82
CA ALA A 506 32.60 -19.63 -12.11
C ALA A 506 31.97 -20.74 -12.94
N GLU A 507 30.83 -20.46 -13.58
CA GLU A 507 30.22 -21.38 -14.53
C GLU A 507 31.21 -21.78 -15.64
N GLN A 508 31.85 -20.79 -16.27
CA GLN A 508 32.80 -21.03 -17.36
C GLN A 508 34.00 -21.87 -16.92
N VAL A 509 34.59 -21.58 -15.75
CA VAL A 509 35.81 -22.26 -15.28
C VAL A 509 35.52 -23.65 -14.67
N ILE A 510 34.41 -23.79 -13.95
CA ILE A 510 34.09 -25.03 -13.20
C ILE A 510 33.24 -25.97 -14.03
N LEU A 511 32.23 -25.45 -14.74
CA LEU A 511 31.24 -26.22 -15.48
C LEU A 511 31.58 -26.33 -16.97
N SER A 512 32.51 -25.51 -17.48
CA SER A 512 32.83 -25.40 -18.92
C SER A 512 31.66 -24.96 -19.79
N GLU A 513 30.64 -24.32 -19.19
CA GLU A 513 29.43 -23.85 -19.84
C GLU A 513 29.01 -22.53 -19.19
N ALA A 514 28.14 -21.75 -19.85
CA ALA A 514 27.57 -20.53 -19.29
C ALA A 514 26.05 -20.61 -19.31
N TYR A 515 25.41 -20.27 -18.21
CA TYR A 515 23.97 -20.31 -18.03
C TYR A 515 23.36 -18.92 -18.25
N ASP A 516 22.07 -18.90 -18.57
CA ASP A 516 21.31 -17.69 -18.90
C ASP A 516 21.03 -16.79 -17.68
N GLY A 517 21.09 -17.33 -16.45
CA GLY A 517 20.83 -16.59 -15.21
C GLY A 517 21.71 -15.36 -14.96
N SER A 518 22.87 -15.25 -15.62
CA SER A 518 23.75 -14.08 -15.52
C SER A 518 23.29 -12.85 -16.32
N GLY A 519 22.24 -12.97 -17.15
CA GLY A 519 21.79 -11.89 -18.04
C GLY A 519 20.31 -11.94 -18.45
N GLY A 520 19.91 -11.04 -19.35
CA GLY A 520 18.58 -11.07 -19.98
C GLY A 520 17.45 -10.33 -19.25
N ALA A 521 17.64 -9.96 -17.99
CA ALA A 521 16.69 -9.16 -17.21
C ALA A 521 17.34 -7.91 -16.60
N GLU A 522 16.53 -6.89 -16.32
CA GLU A 522 16.94 -5.71 -15.55
C GLU A 522 17.40 -6.15 -14.16
N GLY A 523 18.56 -5.68 -13.71
CA GLY A 523 19.15 -6.05 -12.43
C GLY A 523 20.03 -7.31 -12.45
N SER A 524 20.08 -8.06 -13.56
CA SER A 524 21.03 -9.17 -13.74
C SER A 524 22.50 -8.73 -13.61
N ASP A 525 23.41 -9.69 -13.42
CA ASP A 525 24.83 -9.40 -13.28
C ASP A 525 25.41 -8.64 -14.47
N LEU A 526 25.12 -9.10 -15.69
CA LEU A 526 25.58 -8.43 -16.90
C LEU A 526 25.02 -7.01 -17.00
N HIS A 527 23.76 -6.79 -16.63
CA HIS A 527 23.15 -5.47 -16.62
C HIS A 527 23.84 -4.53 -15.62
N ARG A 528 24.03 -4.99 -14.38
CA ARG A 528 24.71 -4.23 -13.33
C ARG A 528 26.17 -3.93 -13.68
N ALA A 529 26.90 -4.92 -14.19
CA ALA A 529 28.28 -4.76 -14.63
C ALA A 529 28.38 -3.73 -15.77
N ALA A 530 27.48 -3.81 -16.76
CA ALA A 530 27.44 -2.87 -17.88
C ALA A 530 27.17 -1.43 -17.44
N ASP A 531 26.27 -1.23 -16.48
CA ASP A 531 25.99 0.09 -15.91
C ASP A 531 27.19 0.68 -15.18
N ILE A 532 27.80 -0.09 -14.28
CA ILE A 532 28.99 0.35 -13.55
C ILE A 532 30.12 0.68 -14.54
N ALA A 533 30.35 -0.18 -15.54
CA ALA A 533 31.36 0.04 -16.58
C ALA A 533 31.05 1.29 -17.41
N THR A 534 29.79 1.57 -17.73
CA THR A 534 29.38 2.74 -18.51
C THR A 534 29.60 4.03 -17.74
N VAL A 535 29.22 4.07 -16.46
CA VAL A 535 29.51 5.20 -15.57
C VAL A 535 31.02 5.43 -15.46
N LEU A 536 31.80 4.34 -15.37
CA LEU A 536 33.25 4.43 -15.25
C LEU A 536 33.91 4.98 -16.53
N VAL A 537 33.47 4.53 -17.70
CA VAL A 537 34.00 4.93 -19.00
C VAL A 537 33.53 6.33 -19.41
N GLY A 538 32.24 6.63 -19.26
CA GLY A 538 31.61 7.87 -19.73
C GLY A 538 31.56 9.00 -18.70
N GLY A 539 31.55 8.68 -17.41
CA GLY A 539 31.45 9.65 -16.31
C GLY A 539 32.78 9.95 -15.61
N HIS A 540 33.66 8.95 -15.49
CA HIS A 540 34.92 9.06 -14.75
C HIS A 540 36.19 9.04 -15.62
N GLY A 541 36.03 8.94 -16.94
CA GLY A 541 37.07 9.20 -17.91
C GLY A 541 38.20 8.16 -18.01
N VAL A 542 37.92 6.90 -17.65
CA VAL A 542 38.91 5.82 -17.52
C VAL A 542 39.54 5.40 -18.85
N TYR A 543 38.88 5.70 -19.97
CA TYR A 543 39.40 5.49 -21.33
C TYR A 543 39.27 6.75 -22.21
N GLY A 544 39.30 7.93 -21.59
CA GLY A 544 39.26 9.24 -22.23
C GLY A 544 38.56 10.29 -21.38
N LEU A 545 38.95 11.57 -21.45
CA LEU A 545 38.46 12.65 -20.57
C LEU A 545 37.04 13.15 -20.90
N GLY A 546 36.23 12.36 -21.62
CA GLY A 546 34.85 12.70 -21.90
C GLY A 546 34.02 12.67 -20.62
N TYR A 547 33.10 13.62 -20.47
CA TYR A 547 32.17 13.68 -19.35
C TYR A 547 30.74 13.56 -19.87
N THR A 548 29.99 12.62 -19.30
CA THR A 548 28.56 12.50 -19.53
C THR A 548 27.87 12.35 -18.19
N ARG A 549 26.93 13.26 -17.91
CA ARG A 549 26.13 13.23 -16.68
C ARG A 549 24.93 12.32 -16.86
N ILE A 550 25.12 11.02 -16.63
CA ILE A 550 24.04 10.04 -16.68
C ILE A 550 24.15 9.13 -15.46
N SER A 551 23.02 8.92 -14.77
CA SER A 551 22.95 8.12 -13.54
C SER A 551 21.83 7.08 -13.57
N ARG A 552 20.93 7.13 -14.53
CA ARG A 552 19.79 6.20 -14.65
C ARG A 552 20.15 5.05 -15.57
N SER A 553 19.84 3.83 -15.15
CA SER A 553 20.17 2.61 -15.89
C SER A 553 19.70 2.64 -17.35
N ARG A 554 18.44 3.00 -17.59
CA ARG A 554 17.87 3.15 -18.94
C ARG A 554 18.63 4.13 -19.84
N ASP A 555 19.08 5.24 -19.28
CA ASP A 555 19.82 6.26 -20.03
C ASP A 555 21.24 5.77 -20.36
N LEU A 556 21.85 4.97 -19.47
CA LEU A 556 23.14 4.31 -19.72
C LEU A 556 23.02 3.29 -20.85
N ASP A 557 21.92 2.51 -20.88
CA ASP A 557 21.60 1.62 -22.00
C ASP A 557 21.46 2.36 -23.32
N GLN A 558 20.71 3.47 -23.33
CA GLN A 558 20.55 4.29 -24.52
C GLN A 558 21.88 4.90 -24.98
N LEU A 559 22.75 5.29 -24.05
CA LEU A 559 24.08 5.78 -24.35
C LEU A 559 24.94 4.70 -25.02
N ARG A 560 24.96 3.48 -24.46
CA ARG A 560 25.65 2.32 -25.07
C ARG A 560 25.10 2.00 -26.45
N ALA A 561 23.80 2.16 -26.68
CA ALA A 561 23.18 1.91 -27.98
C ALA A 561 23.52 3.00 -29.02
N SER A 562 23.61 4.26 -28.59
CA SER A 562 23.79 5.42 -29.48
C SER A 562 25.25 5.77 -29.76
N ASP A 563 26.20 5.42 -28.88
CA ASP A 563 27.63 5.68 -29.05
C ASP A 563 28.44 4.36 -29.22
N PRO A 564 28.80 4.00 -30.47
CA PRO A 564 29.59 2.79 -30.76
C PRO A 564 31.02 2.81 -30.20
N VAL A 565 31.61 3.98 -29.93
CA VAL A 565 32.95 4.10 -29.35
C VAL A 565 32.89 3.80 -27.86
N LEU A 566 31.94 4.40 -27.16
CA LEU A 566 31.69 4.11 -25.75
C LEU A 566 31.34 2.63 -25.57
N ARG A 567 30.44 2.07 -26.39
CA ARG A 567 30.06 0.65 -26.32
C ARG A 567 31.27 -0.27 -26.40
N ARG A 568 32.20 -0.03 -27.34
CA ARG A 568 33.43 -0.83 -27.47
C ARG A 568 34.35 -0.71 -26.26
N ARG A 569 34.44 0.47 -25.64
CA ARG A 569 35.24 0.68 -24.42
C ARG A 569 34.62 -0.04 -23.21
N VAL A 570 33.30 0.00 -23.07
CA VAL A 570 32.56 -0.74 -22.05
C VAL A 570 32.77 -2.25 -22.23
N GLU A 571 32.59 -2.77 -23.44
CA GLU A 571 32.80 -4.18 -23.75
C GLU A 571 34.22 -4.65 -23.42
N ARG A 572 35.22 -3.82 -23.75
CA ARG A 572 36.62 -4.10 -23.41
C ARG A 572 36.83 -4.19 -21.90
N LEU A 573 36.29 -3.24 -21.14
CA LEU A 573 36.42 -3.24 -19.68
C LEU A 573 35.73 -4.47 -19.05
N LEU A 574 34.52 -4.82 -19.52
CA LEU A 574 33.80 -6.00 -19.06
C LEU A 574 34.60 -7.28 -19.36
N SER A 575 35.16 -7.40 -20.57
CA SER A 575 36.00 -8.52 -20.96
C SER A 575 37.26 -8.64 -20.11
N GLU A 576 37.92 -7.51 -19.81
CA GLU A 576 39.12 -7.47 -18.96
C GLU A 576 38.80 -7.92 -17.52
N GLU A 577 37.70 -7.44 -16.94
CA GLU A 577 37.31 -7.83 -15.57
C GLU A 577 36.73 -9.25 -15.50
N LEU A 578 36.06 -9.75 -16.54
CA LEU A 578 35.64 -11.15 -16.63
C LEU A 578 36.86 -12.08 -16.62
N ALA A 579 37.86 -11.81 -17.48
CA ALA A 579 39.08 -12.60 -17.53
C ALA A 579 39.84 -12.62 -16.19
N ARG A 580 39.83 -11.50 -15.48
CA ARG A 580 40.39 -11.37 -14.12
C ARG A 580 39.60 -12.19 -13.10
N ALA A 581 38.27 -12.17 -13.15
CA ALA A 581 37.43 -12.99 -12.29
C ALA A 581 37.68 -14.50 -12.55
N GLU A 582 37.78 -14.91 -13.81
CA GLU A 582 38.12 -16.28 -14.18
C GLU A 582 39.51 -16.70 -13.65
N GLU A 583 40.51 -15.81 -13.69
CA GLU A 583 41.84 -16.08 -13.14
C GLU A 583 41.79 -16.36 -11.64
N ILE A 584 41.12 -15.51 -10.87
CA ILE A 584 40.92 -15.70 -9.43
C ILE A 584 40.21 -17.03 -9.15
N ILE A 585 39.19 -17.36 -9.94
CA ILE A 585 38.44 -18.62 -9.81
C ILE A 585 39.30 -19.83 -10.17
N ARG A 586 40.17 -19.73 -11.18
CA ARG A 586 41.13 -20.80 -11.53
C ARG A 586 42.12 -21.04 -10.40
N GLU A 587 42.64 -19.99 -9.77
CA GLU A 587 43.55 -20.09 -8.62
C GLU A 587 42.85 -20.66 -7.38
N ARG A 588 41.59 -20.29 -7.16
CA ARG A 588 40.78 -20.66 -5.98
C ARG A 588 39.75 -21.74 -6.30
N ARG A 589 40.06 -22.62 -7.26
CA ARG A 589 39.12 -23.60 -7.83
C ARG A 589 38.50 -24.51 -6.77
N ASP A 590 39.33 -24.99 -5.85
CA ASP A 590 38.90 -25.91 -4.80
C ASP A 590 38.06 -25.21 -3.72
N ASP A 591 38.30 -23.91 -3.48
CA ASP A 591 37.49 -23.09 -2.56
C ASP A 591 36.07 -22.91 -3.10
N VAL A 592 35.95 -22.58 -4.40
CA VAL A 592 34.64 -22.46 -5.07
C VAL A 592 33.85 -23.77 -4.96
N LYS A 593 34.50 -24.92 -5.24
CA LYS A 593 33.86 -26.24 -5.11
C LYS A 593 33.43 -26.54 -3.68
N ARG A 594 34.27 -26.27 -2.68
CA ARG A 594 33.94 -26.51 -1.27
C ARG A 594 32.72 -25.69 -0.83
N ILE A 595 32.62 -24.42 -1.22
CA ILE A 595 31.45 -23.59 -0.93
C ILE A 595 30.22 -24.10 -1.69
N ALA A 596 30.35 -24.42 -2.99
CA ALA A 596 29.24 -24.94 -3.79
C ALA A 596 28.70 -26.28 -3.24
N GLU A 597 29.56 -27.17 -2.78
CA GLU A 597 29.17 -28.43 -2.12
C GLU A 597 28.46 -28.20 -0.78
N ALA A 598 28.89 -27.18 -0.02
CA ALA A 598 28.18 -26.79 1.20
C ALA A 598 26.78 -26.26 0.88
N LEU A 599 26.64 -25.39 -0.13
CA LEU A 599 25.34 -24.86 -0.60
C LEU A 599 24.42 -25.95 -1.18
N LEU A 600 25.01 -26.98 -1.79
CA LEU A 600 24.22 -28.12 -2.24
C LEU A 600 23.62 -28.87 -1.03
N ARG A 601 24.38 -29.02 0.06
CA ARG A 601 23.92 -29.68 1.30
C ARG A 601 23.03 -28.82 2.20
N SER A 602 23.13 -27.49 2.13
CA SER A 602 22.37 -26.55 2.96
C SER A 602 21.88 -25.36 2.14
N GLU A 603 20.64 -24.90 2.35
CA GLU A 603 20.09 -23.71 1.66
C GLU A 603 20.87 -22.42 1.93
N ILE A 604 21.46 -22.30 3.12
CA ILE A 604 22.14 -21.10 3.58
C ILE A 604 23.50 -21.47 4.15
N VAL A 605 24.54 -20.76 3.71
CA VAL A 605 25.88 -20.79 4.30
C VAL A 605 26.20 -19.40 4.86
N SER A 606 26.31 -19.28 6.19
CA SER A 606 26.63 -17.99 6.84
C SER A 606 28.09 -17.58 6.61
N GLY A 607 28.40 -16.29 6.74
CA GLY A 607 29.76 -15.77 6.62
C GLY A 607 30.78 -16.50 7.51
N SER A 608 30.39 -16.79 8.76
CA SER A 608 31.23 -17.56 9.69
C SER A 608 31.46 -19.02 9.25
N ALA A 609 30.49 -19.62 8.56
CA ALA A 609 30.64 -20.95 7.98
C ALA A 609 31.54 -20.88 6.74
N THR A 610 31.38 -19.86 5.89
CA THR A 610 32.25 -19.61 4.72
C THR A 610 33.71 -19.48 5.15
N SER A 611 34.02 -18.67 6.17
CA SER A 611 35.40 -18.54 6.67
C SER A 611 35.99 -19.87 7.17
N ARG A 612 35.19 -20.70 7.86
CA ARG A 612 35.63 -22.03 8.33
C ARG A 612 35.88 -23.00 7.18
N ILE A 613 34.97 -23.03 6.20
CA ILE A 613 35.11 -23.87 4.99
C ILE A 613 36.41 -23.53 4.26
N LEU A 614 36.72 -22.24 4.12
CA LEU A 614 37.96 -21.77 3.48
C LEU A 614 39.22 -22.10 4.30
N ALA A 615 39.13 -22.02 5.64
CA ALA A 615 40.20 -22.42 6.54
C ALA A 615 40.47 -23.94 6.57
N GLY A 616 39.56 -24.76 6.02
CA GLY A 616 39.69 -26.22 6.00
C GLY A 616 39.13 -26.92 7.24
N ASP A 617 38.37 -26.21 8.08
CA ASP A 617 37.72 -26.78 9.26
C ASP A 617 36.46 -27.55 8.86
N PRO A 618 36.17 -28.72 9.47
CA PRO A 618 34.96 -29.48 9.17
C PRO A 618 33.70 -28.68 9.56
N PRO A 619 32.58 -28.82 8.81
CA PRO A 619 31.34 -28.10 9.11
C PRO A 619 30.83 -28.49 10.51
N ALA A 620 30.42 -27.50 11.31
CA ALA A 620 29.74 -27.78 12.57
C ALA A 620 28.42 -28.49 12.28
N ARG A 621 28.19 -29.59 13.01
CA ARG A 621 26.98 -30.41 12.93
C ARG A 621 25.72 -29.64 13.29
#